data_AF-A0A945RZR2-F1
#
_entry.id   AF-A0A945RZR2-F1
#
_cell.length_a   1.000
_cell.length_b   1.000
_cell.length_c   1.000
_cell.angle_alpha   90.00
_cell.angle_beta   90.00
_cell.angle_gamma   90.00
#
_symmetry.space_group_name_H-M   'P 1'
#
loop_
_entity.id
_entity.type
_entity.pdbx_description
1 polymer ?
#
loop_
_entity_poly.entity_id
_entity_poly.type
_entity_poly.pdbx_seq_one_letter_code
_entity_poly.pdbx_strand_id
1 'polypeptide(L)'
;MNRLKGLAMTAAAALIGASGSGISDEFIEMHTGGEALPFRHMGPFVTRGDGAILAVDSRTALISKDEGKSWESHSLFKDADTFHARGERTLVRTRNGTVVLVFLNEKEKHYIKTGDPEKHYLPTYVTRSLDDGETWEEPRKLQGGWCGAVRQLIQLDSGRLVLPCQNSLFGPWRHVSFSFVSDDDGKTWQKSNVIELEGAGSHAGAMEPTAIELKDGRLYMLIRTSAPWEERQWFWEAFSADGGLTWTGVRNSGILASTCCGTLSQLSDGRISLLWNRPEETGLYNRNTRAELAMAFSTDGCRTWTKPVVVSRRPLQPEEKYYMARQSYPYLYERRPGELWVTTMQGKLRMKLPLGAVVSPPDPDRTVRPTTVVCLGSSTTARRGSVKQVYEQRLAKMLPNMRIVNSGVGGDTTEKARKRFEADMLGYRPDIAIIQLGGNDAAIDVWRGVKTPRTTPERYEENLRYFIGTLKQQGSKVVLMTAGMFRWTPKLKELYGKPPYNPDDPDGFNLKLRPYADIVRRIAQQENVPLVDLFRTHEDYDKVDGQSVDDLFLDGMHPNDTGHAIVADMLLPVVRELAGEE
;
A
#
# COMPACT_ATOMS: atom_id res chain seq x y z
N MET A 1 -28.54 28.19 -56.09
CA MET A 1 -29.72 27.70 -56.82
C MET A 1 -30.49 26.75 -55.91
N ASN A 2 -31.76 27.08 -55.64
CA ASN A 2 -32.90 26.25 -55.19
C ASN A 2 -32.76 25.42 -53.90
N ARG A 3 -33.72 25.33 -52.95
CA ARG A 3 -35.06 25.90 -52.64
C ARG A 3 -35.31 25.38 -51.19
N LEU A 4 -35.53 26.15 -50.12
CA LEU A 4 -36.68 26.97 -49.68
C LEU A 4 -38.01 26.21 -49.45
N LYS A 5 -38.59 26.47 -48.26
CA LYS A 5 -39.97 26.29 -47.71
C LYS A 5 -40.07 25.18 -46.65
N GLY A 6 -40.49 25.40 -45.40
CA GLY A 6 -41.49 26.33 -44.80
C GLY A 6 -42.62 25.44 -44.23
N LEU A 7 -43.00 25.46 -42.95
CA LEU A 7 -43.95 26.40 -42.30
C LEU A 7 -44.08 26.03 -40.78
N ALA A 8 -44.00 26.99 -39.87
CA ALA A 8 -45.08 27.62 -39.05
C ALA A 8 -45.47 26.85 -37.75
N MET A 9 -45.07 27.33 -36.56
CA MET A 9 -45.69 28.37 -35.68
C MET A 9 -46.92 27.89 -34.89
N THR A 10 -46.78 27.72 -33.57
CA THR A 10 -47.62 28.39 -32.55
C THR A 10 -47.00 28.29 -31.15
N ALA A 11 -47.17 29.34 -30.35
CA ALA A 11 -46.57 29.57 -29.03
C ALA A 11 -47.57 29.33 -27.89
N ALA A 12 -47.09 29.01 -26.68
CA ALA A 12 -47.47 29.69 -25.41
C ALA A 12 -46.88 29.02 -24.14
N ALA A 13 -46.10 29.82 -23.41
CA ALA A 13 -46.06 30.05 -21.95
C ALA A 13 -45.90 28.91 -20.91
N ALA A 14 -44.70 28.92 -20.31
CA ALA A 14 -44.40 29.03 -18.86
C ALA A 14 -44.75 27.89 -17.88
N LEU A 15 -43.70 27.29 -17.30
CA LEU A 15 -43.44 27.34 -15.86
C LEU A 15 -41.95 27.19 -15.56
N ILE A 16 -41.41 28.17 -14.84
CA ILE A 16 -40.03 28.31 -14.38
C ILE A 16 -39.85 27.42 -13.14
N GLY A 17 -38.71 26.71 -13.04
CA GLY A 17 -38.22 26.24 -11.74
C GLY A 17 -37.28 25.04 -11.77
N ALA A 18 -36.01 25.26 -12.10
CA ALA A 18 -34.82 24.64 -11.49
C ALA A 18 -33.63 24.76 -12.45
N SER A 19 -32.80 25.78 -12.24
CA SER A 19 -31.48 25.90 -12.88
C SER A 19 -30.54 24.83 -12.33
N GLY A 20 -30.62 23.61 -12.86
CA GLY A 20 -29.57 22.60 -12.75
C GLY A 20 -28.70 22.69 -13.99
N SER A 21 -27.45 23.17 -13.84
CA SER A 21 -26.47 23.11 -14.93
C SER A 21 -26.16 21.65 -15.26
N GLY A 22 -26.39 21.29 -16.52
CA GLY A 22 -26.29 19.94 -17.04
C GLY A 22 -24.87 19.38 -17.03
N ILE A 23 -24.73 18.22 -16.40
CA ILE A 23 -23.86 17.14 -16.88
C ILE A 23 -24.78 15.92 -16.84
N SER A 24 -25.20 15.41 -18.01
CA SER A 24 -26.04 14.21 -18.10
C SER A 24 -25.31 13.01 -17.47
N ASP A 25 -26.05 12.13 -16.80
CA ASP A 25 -25.53 10.89 -16.21
C ASP A 25 -25.24 9.82 -17.30
N GLU A 26 -25.25 10.20 -18.58
CA GLU A 26 -25.29 9.32 -19.78
C GLU A 26 -24.03 8.47 -20.01
N PHE A 27 -22.94 8.71 -19.28
CA PHE A 27 -21.66 8.02 -19.50
C PHE A 27 -21.18 7.21 -18.28
N ILE A 28 -22.03 7.00 -17.28
CA ILE A 28 -21.70 6.15 -16.14
C ILE A 28 -22.08 4.72 -16.47
N GLU A 29 -21.08 3.89 -16.71
CA GLU A 29 -21.24 2.45 -16.87
C GLU A 29 -21.21 1.81 -15.49
N MET A 30 -22.26 1.06 -15.15
CA MET A 30 -22.33 0.24 -13.94
C MET A 30 -21.94 -1.20 -14.29
N HIS A 31 -21.51 -1.97 -13.29
CA HIS A 31 -21.41 -3.42 -13.42
C HIS A 31 -22.76 -4.00 -13.89
N THR A 32 -22.74 -5.10 -14.66
CA THR A 32 -23.95 -5.71 -15.23
C THR A 32 -24.96 -6.20 -14.20
N GLY A 33 -24.49 -6.55 -12.99
CA GLY A 33 -25.33 -6.87 -11.84
C GLY A 33 -25.75 -5.66 -10.99
N GLY A 34 -25.38 -4.44 -11.38
CA GLY A 34 -25.67 -3.21 -10.64
C GLY A 34 -26.99 -2.58 -11.04
N GLU A 35 -27.67 -1.97 -10.07
CA GLU A 35 -28.92 -1.23 -10.25
C GLU A 35 -28.77 0.18 -9.70
N ALA A 36 -29.40 1.18 -10.33
CA ALA A 36 -29.37 2.55 -9.83
C ALA A 36 -30.17 2.67 -8.52
N LEU A 37 -29.62 3.40 -7.55
CA LEU A 37 -30.37 3.78 -6.35
C LEU A 37 -31.47 4.80 -6.70
N PRO A 38 -32.62 4.82 -5.99
CA PRO A 38 -33.74 5.70 -6.31
C PRO A 38 -33.51 7.18 -5.91
N PHE A 39 -32.30 7.54 -5.51
CA PHE A 39 -31.94 8.86 -5.00
C PHE A 39 -30.53 9.28 -5.42
N ARG A 40 -30.21 10.57 -5.23
CA ARG A 40 -28.91 11.16 -5.59
C ARG A 40 -28.00 11.49 -4.40
N HIS A 41 -28.46 11.29 -3.17
CA HIS A 41 -27.64 11.45 -1.97
C HIS A 41 -26.35 10.63 -2.06
N MET A 42 -25.23 11.25 -1.69
CA MET A 42 -23.90 10.65 -1.80
C MET A 42 -23.61 9.66 -0.68
N GLY A 43 -24.21 9.85 0.50
CA GLY A 43 -23.74 9.25 1.73
C GLY A 43 -22.65 10.11 2.40
N PRO A 44 -21.99 9.59 3.44
CA PRO A 44 -22.07 8.21 3.95
C PRO A 44 -23.46 7.84 4.50
N PHE A 45 -23.72 6.53 4.60
CA PHE A 45 -24.98 5.96 5.08
C PHE A 45 -24.74 5.07 6.29
N VAL A 46 -25.70 5.04 7.22
CA VAL A 46 -25.75 4.07 8.33
C VAL A 46 -27.17 3.54 8.52
N THR A 47 -27.30 2.32 9.04
CA THR A 47 -28.60 1.78 9.47
C THR A 47 -28.91 2.28 10.88
N ARG A 48 -30.08 2.89 11.07
CA ARG A 48 -30.62 3.32 12.38
C ARG A 48 -31.09 2.13 13.21
N GLY A 49 -31.32 2.34 14.51
CA GLY A 49 -31.84 1.29 15.40
C GLY A 49 -33.23 0.78 15.03
N ASP A 50 -34.04 1.62 14.37
CA ASP A 50 -35.35 1.29 13.81
C ASP A 50 -35.27 0.62 12.42
N GLY A 51 -34.07 0.38 11.89
CA GLY A 51 -33.84 -0.19 10.57
C GLY A 51 -33.92 0.80 9.41
N ALA A 52 -34.26 2.06 9.66
CA ALA A 52 -34.25 3.13 8.65
C ALA A 52 -32.82 3.49 8.22
N ILE A 53 -32.70 4.23 7.13
CA ILE A 53 -31.40 4.69 6.60
C ILE A 53 -31.18 6.13 7.05
N LEU A 54 -30.04 6.39 7.67
CA LEU A 54 -29.55 7.74 7.91
C LEU A 54 -28.45 8.07 6.89
N ALA A 55 -28.56 9.22 6.25
CA ALA A 55 -27.52 9.84 5.45
C ALA A 55 -27.27 11.27 5.96
N VAL A 56 -26.15 11.87 5.53
CA VAL A 56 -25.85 13.27 5.82
C VAL A 56 -25.49 14.01 4.55
N ASP A 57 -25.98 15.25 4.42
CA ASP A 57 -25.52 16.20 3.43
C ASP A 57 -24.78 17.38 4.09
N SER A 58 -24.65 18.52 3.40
CA SER A 58 -23.88 19.68 3.84
C SER A 58 -24.32 20.28 5.17
N ARG A 59 -25.63 20.25 5.45
CA ARG A 59 -26.25 20.88 6.61
C ARG A 59 -27.39 20.08 7.22
N THR A 60 -27.74 18.94 6.61
CA THR A 60 -28.91 18.16 7.00
C THR A 60 -28.58 16.69 7.21
N ALA A 61 -29.16 16.11 8.25
CA ALA A 61 -29.34 14.68 8.39
C ALA A 61 -30.61 14.30 7.62
N LEU A 62 -30.54 13.19 6.89
CA LEU A 62 -31.58 12.72 6.00
C LEU A 62 -31.97 11.31 6.42
N ILE A 63 -33.24 11.09 6.75
CA ILE A 63 -33.75 9.80 7.23
C ILE A 63 -34.74 9.24 6.23
N SER A 64 -34.52 8.01 5.78
CA SER A 64 -35.46 7.30 4.91
C SER A 64 -35.95 6.01 5.54
N LYS A 65 -37.27 5.84 5.58
CA LYS A 65 -37.97 4.65 6.08
C LYS A 65 -38.45 3.72 4.95
N ASP A 66 -38.19 4.08 3.70
CA ASP A 66 -38.74 3.42 2.50
C ASP A 66 -37.66 3.10 1.45
N GLU A 67 -36.45 2.78 1.91
CA GLU A 67 -35.28 2.43 1.08
C GLU A 67 -34.85 3.55 0.12
N GLY A 68 -35.00 4.79 0.57
CA GLY A 68 -34.52 5.99 -0.11
C GLY A 68 -35.48 6.59 -1.14
N LYS A 69 -36.74 6.14 -1.18
CA LYS A 69 -37.77 6.73 -2.05
C LYS A 69 -38.21 8.10 -1.55
N SER A 70 -38.27 8.28 -0.23
CA SER A 70 -38.53 9.56 0.44
C SER A 70 -37.57 9.78 1.62
N TRP A 71 -37.37 11.04 1.97
CA TRP A 71 -36.40 11.46 2.99
C TRP A 71 -36.99 12.56 3.89
N GLU A 72 -36.97 12.32 5.19
CA GLU A 72 -37.17 13.32 6.23
C GLU A 72 -35.85 14.07 6.48
N SER A 73 -35.90 15.37 6.76
CA SER A 73 -34.71 16.22 6.91
C SER A 73 -34.65 16.86 8.30
N HIS A 74 -33.49 16.74 8.95
CA HIS A 74 -33.18 17.37 10.24
C HIS A 74 -31.93 18.22 10.11
N SER A 75 -31.86 19.34 10.83
CA SER A 75 -30.66 20.20 10.82
C SER A 75 -29.48 19.52 11.53
N LEU A 76 -28.30 19.50 10.90
CA LEU A 76 -27.05 19.02 11.53
C LEU A 76 -26.49 20.04 12.52
N PHE A 77 -26.69 21.33 12.26
CA PHE A 77 -26.06 22.42 13.00
C PHE A 77 -27.11 23.41 13.45
N LYS A 78 -27.05 23.83 14.71
CA LYS A 78 -27.86 24.96 15.20
C LYS A 78 -27.39 26.26 14.58
N ASP A 79 -26.07 26.40 14.40
CA ASP A 79 -25.44 27.52 13.70
C ASP A 79 -24.91 27.08 12.31
N ALA A 80 -25.76 27.24 11.29
CA ALA A 80 -25.42 26.94 9.89
C ALA A 80 -24.53 28.03 9.22
N ASP A 81 -24.28 29.15 9.90
CA ASP A 81 -23.38 30.18 9.41
C ASP A 81 -21.92 29.85 9.73
N THR A 82 -21.69 29.19 10.87
CA THR A 82 -20.38 28.69 11.30
C THR A 82 -20.01 27.35 10.66
N PHE A 83 -20.98 26.46 10.43
CA PHE A 83 -20.69 25.09 10.00
C PHE A 83 -21.29 24.73 8.63
N HIS A 84 -20.47 24.05 7.83
CA HIS A 84 -20.87 23.44 6.56
C HIS A 84 -20.03 22.17 6.34
N ALA A 85 -20.67 21.01 6.43
CA ALA A 85 -20.02 19.73 6.19
C ALA A 85 -19.67 19.57 4.72
N ARG A 86 -18.37 19.50 4.41
CA ARG A 86 -17.91 19.17 3.06
C ARG A 86 -18.27 17.72 2.69
N GLY A 87 -18.19 17.39 1.40
CA GLY A 87 -18.50 16.05 0.90
C GLY A 87 -17.55 14.95 1.40
N GLU A 88 -16.32 15.32 1.74
CA GLU A 88 -15.36 14.49 2.45
C GLU A 88 -15.77 14.39 3.93
N ARG A 89 -16.50 13.34 4.29
CA ARG A 89 -17.05 13.13 5.63
C ARG A 89 -17.28 11.65 5.89
N THR A 90 -17.30 11.27 7.16
CA THR A 90 -17.58 9.89 7.58
C THR A 90 -18.60 9.86 8.72
N LEU A 91 -19.39 8.80 8.76
CA LEU A 91 -20.50 8.62 9.66
C LEU A 91 -20.48 7.18 10.18
N VAL A 92 -20.62 6.99 11.49
CA VAL A 92 -20.83 5.68 12.10
C VAL A 92 -21.97 5.76 13.11
N ARG A 93 -22.77 4.71 13.19
CA ARG A 93 -23.64 4.46 14.34
C ARG A 93 -22.94 3.44 15.23
N THR A 94 -22.59 3.83 16.44
CA THR A 94 -21.88 2.95 17.36
C THR A 94 -22.83 1.88 17.91
N ARG A 95 -22.26 0.81 18.48
CA ARG A 95 -23.05 -0.23 19.17
C ARG A 95 -23.89 0.31 20.34
N ASN A 96 -23.52 1.47 20.90
CA ASN A 96 -24.28 2.16 21.95
C ASN A 96 -25.45 3.00 21.40
N GLY A 97 -25.62 3.07 20.08
CA GLY A 97 -26.67 3.85 19.42
C GLY A 97 -26.32 5.32 19.17
N THR A 98 -25.14 5.79 19.58
CA THR A 98 -24.67 7.13 19.22
C THR A 98 -24.31 7.17 17.74
N VAL A 99 -24.76 8.20 17.04
CA VAL A 99 -24.28 8.48 15.69
C VAL A 99 -23.16 9.51 15.78
N VAL A 100 -22.00 9.21 15.21
CA VAL A 100 -20.83 10.10 15.19
C VAL A 100 -20.54 10.52 13.75
N LEU A 101 -20.59 11.83 13.50
CA LEU A 101 -20.24 12.45 12.23
C LEU A 101 -18.91 13.19 12.36
N VAL A 102 -17.96 12.86 11.48
CA VAL A 102 -16.71 13.61 11.31
C VAL A 102 -16.70 14.26 9.94
N PHE A 103 -16.41 15.55 9.88
CA PHE A 103 -16.48 16.34 8.65
C PHE A 103 -15.40 17.43 8.58
N LEU A 104 -15.07 17.84 7.37
CA LEU A 104 -14.24 19.01 7.10
C LEU A 104 -15.15 20.26 7.01
N ASN A 105 -14.83 21.34 7.73
CA ASN A 105 -15.69 22.53 7.73
C ASN A 105 -15.37 23.46 6.55
N GLU A 106 -16.21 23.45 5.51
CA GLU A 106 -16.01 24.25 4.30
C GLU A 106 -16.06 25.77 4.58
N LYS A 107 -16.77 26.20 5.64
CA LYS A 107 -16.86 27.62 6.05
C LYS A 107 -15.52 28.20 6.49
N GLU A 108 -14.63 27.38 7.05
CA GLU A 108 -13.29 27.79 7.49
C GLU A 108 -12.22 27.54 6.42
N LYS A 109 -12.60 27.07 5.23
CA LYS A 109 -11.63 26.72 4.19
C LYS A 109 -10.89 27.95 3.66
N HIS A 110 -9.57 27.90 3.73
CA HIS A 110 -8.68 28.81 3.02
C HIS A 110 -7.71 28.01 2.15
N TYR A 111 -7.78 28.19 0.82
CA TYR A 111 -6.93 27.48 -0.14
C TYR A 111 -6.19 28.48 -1.03
N ILE A 112 -4.88 28.31 -1.14
CA ILE A 112 -4.02 29.17 -1.95
C ILE A 112 -3.30 28.33 -3.02
N LYS A 113 -3.63 28.52 -4.30
CA LYS A 113 -3.03 27.74 -5.38
C LYS A 113 -1.52 28.00 -5.54
N THR A 114 -1.06 29.21 -5.25
CA THR A 114 0.34 29.68 -5.35
C THR A 114 0.65 30.63 -4.22
N GLY A 115 1.74 30.42 -3.48
CA GLY A 115 2.12 31.25 -2.34
C GLY A 115 2.52 30.39 -1.14
N ASP A 116 2.39 30.97 0.05
CA ASP A 116 2.76 30.35 1.32
C ASP A 116 1.80 29.19 1.70
N PRO A 117 2.27 27.92 1.68
CA PRO A 117 1.46 26.77 2.05
C PRO A 117 0.92 26.83 3.48
N GLU A 118 1.59 27.54 4.40
CA GLU A 118 1.16 27.66 5.80
C GLU A 118 -0.22 28.30 5.98
N LYS A 119 -0.68 29.02 4.94
CA LYS A 119 -2.01 29.63 4.92
C LYS A 119 -3.12 28.66 4.51
N HIS A 120 -2.80 27.41 4.13
CA HIS A 120 -3.81 26.42 3.81
C HIS A 120 -4.50 25.94 5.08
N TYR A 121 -5.81 26.15 5.14
CA TYR A 121 -6.61 25.78 6.29
C TYR A 121 -7.90 25.09 5.84
N LEU A 122 -8.14 23.90 6.39
CA LEU A 122 -9.36 23.13 6.23
C LEU A 122 -9.49 22.20 7.45
N PRO A 123 -10.12 22.69 8.54
CA PRO A 123 -10.15 22.00 9.82
C PRO A 123 -11.15 20.84 9.80
N THR A 124 -10.90 19.88 10.68
CA THR A 124 -11.75 18.70 10.89
C THR A 124 -12.52 18.84 12.20
N TYR A 125 -13.82 18.55 12.14
CA TYR A 125 -14.76 18.62 13.25
C TYR A 125 -15.46 17.29 13.47
N VAL A 126 -15.96 17.10 14.69
CA VAL A 126 -16.83 15.99 15.07
C VAL A 126 -18.11 16.52 15.71
N THR A 127 -19.24 15.87 15.44
CA THR A 127 -20.49 16.04 16.17
C THR A 127 -21.15 14.68 16.39
N ARG A 128 -22.03 14.60 17.38
CA ARG A 128 -22.71 13.37 17.79
C ARG A 128 -24.22 13.60 17.82
N SER A 129 -24.98 12.57 17.52
CA SER A 129 -26.41 12.48 17.78
C SER A 129 -26.68 11.31 18.73
N LEU A 130 -27.54 11.54 19.71
CA LEU A 130 -27.93 10.56 20.73
C LEU A 130 -29.32 9.96 20.47
N ASP A 131 -29.96 10.38 19.39
CA ASP A 131 -31.33 10.04 18.97
C ASP A 131 -31.36 9.60 17.49
N ASP A 132 -30.34 8.85 17.09
CA ASP A 132 -30.23 8.22 15.76
C ASP A 132 -30.28 9.20 14.55
N GLY A 133 -29.89 10.45 14.75
CA GLY A 133 -29.70 11.47 13.72
C GLY A 133 -30.77 12.55 13.67
N GLU A 134 -31.70 12.59 14.63
CA GLU A 134 -32.77 13.60 14.68
C GLU A 134 -32.30 14.94 15.25
N THR A 135 -31.46 14.91 16.29
CA THR A 135 -30.80 16.09 16.85
C THR A 135 -29.30 15.87 17.04
N TRP A 136 -28.54 16.97 17.00
CA TRP A 136 -27.08 16.94 16.97
C TRP A 136 -26.47 17.87 18.02
N GLU A 137 -25.42 17.39 18.68
CA GLU A 137 -24.58 18.17 19.60
C GLU A 137 -23.82 19.26 18.84
N GLU A 138 -23.40 20.32 19.54
CA GLU A 138 -22.54 21.35 18.93
C GLU A 138 -21.22 20.75 18.42
N PRO A 139 -20.81 21.03 17.16
CA PRO A 139 -19.57 20.52 16.62
C PRO A 139 -18.32 20.92 17.42
N ARG A 140 -17.42 19.96 17.63
CA ARG A 140 -16.12 20.17 18.29
C ARG A 140 -14.99 20.03 17.29
N LYS A 141 -14.04 20.98 17.31
CA LYS A 141 -12.85 20.94 16.45
C LYS A 141 -11.93 19.81 16.92
N LEU A 142 -11.66 18.82 16.06
CA LEU A 142 -10.66 17.77 16.32
C LEU A 142 -9.26 18.27 15.96
N GLN A 143 -9.16 19.05 14.89
CA GLN A 143 -7.89 19.40 14.27
C GLN A 143 -8.00 20.69 13.45
N GLY A 144 -6.96 21.54 13.55
CA GLY A 144 -6.69 22.61 12.59
C GLY A 144 -5.66 22.21 11.52
N GLY A 145 -5.28 23.14 10.66
CA GLY A 145 -4.41 22.88 9.51
C GLY A 145 -5.21 22.40 8.31
N TRP A 146 -4.58 21.66 7.39
CA TRP A 146 -5.22 21.21 6.15
C TRP A 146 -5.43 19.70 6.14
N CYS A 147 -6.67 19.27 6.33
CA CYS A 147 -7.11 17.92 6.04
C CYS A 147 -7.74 17.88 4.64
N GLY A 148 -7.23 17.06 3.73
CA GLY A 148 -7.73 16.94 2.36
C GLY A 148 -8.99 16.08 2.24
N ALA A 149 -9.06 15.00 3.02
CA ALA A 149 -10.23 14.17 3.17
C ALA A 149 -10.15 13.31 4.44
N VAL A 150 -11.32 13.02 5.02
CA VAL A 150 -11.52 11.84 5.88
C VAL A 150 -12.28 10.79 5.08
N ARG A 151 -11.91 9.52 5.22
CA ARG A 151 -12.50 8.43 4.43
C ARG A 151 -13.46 7.57 5.23
N GLN A 152 -13.11 7.27 6.47
CA GLN A 152 -13.81 6.29 7.27
C GLN A 152 -13.60 6.53 8.76
N LEU A 153 -14.60 6.17 9.55
CA LEU A 153 -14.57 6.04 11.00
C LEU A 153 -15.04 4.62 11.31
N ILE A 154 -14.22 3.83 12.00
CA ILE A 154 -14.55 2.45 12.37
C ILE A 154 -14.76 2.34 13.88
N GLN A 155 -15.57 1.37 14.30
CA GLN A 155 -15.64 0.94 15.69
C GLN A 155 -15.02 -0.46 15.79
N LEU A 156 -13.99 -0.59 16.62
CA LEU A 156 -13.33 -1.85 16.92
C LEU A 156 -14.23 -2.78 17.72
N ASP A 157 -13.93 -4.07 17.77
CA ASP A 157 -14.64 -5.04 18.61
C ASP A 157 -14.58 -4.69 20.10
N SER A 158 -13.51 -4.02 20.54
CA SER A 158 -13.39 -3.47 21.90
C SER A 158 -14.37 -2.33 22.21
N GLY A 159 -15.03 -1.77 21.20
CA GLY A 159 -15.92 -0.61 21.30
C GLY A 159 -15.23 0.72 21.02
N ARG A 160 -13.89 0.76 20.99
CA ARG A 160 -13.10 1.95 20.62
C ARG A 160 -13.43 2.42 19.21
N LEU A 161 -13.50 3.73 19.02
CA LEU A 161 -13.59 4.36 17.71
C LEU A 161 -12.20 4.70 17.18
N VAL A 162 -11.96 4.48 15.88
CA VAL A 162 -10.70 4.85 15.21
C VAL A 162 -11.00 5.62 13.92
N LEU A 163 -10.46 6.83 13.85
CA LEU A 163 -10.56 7.75 12.72
C LEU A 163 -9.18 7.90 12.06
N PRO A 164 -8.87 7.18 10.97
CA PRO A 164 -7.77 7.53 10.08
C PRO A 164 -7.95 8.95 9.55
N CYS A 165 -6.91 9.76 9.68
CA CYS A 165 -6.93 11.18 9.33
C CYS A 165 -5.58 11.59 8.71
N GLN A 166 -5.53 12.81 8.21
CA GLN A 166 -4.32 13.40 7.66
C GLN A 166 -4.15 14.88 8.06
N ASN A 167 -2.95 15.40 7.86
CA ASN A 167 -2.69 16.84 7.86
C ASN A 167 -1.61 17.19 6.84
N SER A 168 -1.49 18.46 6.50
CA SER A 168 -0.33 18.98 5.76
C SER A 168 0.74 19.47 6.73
N LEU A 169 2.00 19.12 6.45
CA LEU A 169 3.18 19.77 7.00
C LEU A 169 3.70 20.79 5.98
N PHE A 170 3.93 22.02 6.43
CA PHE A 170 4.17 23.16 5.54
C PHE A 170 5.65 23.48 5.27
N GLY A 171 6.58 22.62 5.72
CA GLY A 171 8.01 22.67 5.34
C GLY A 171 8.23 22.34 3.85
N PRO A 172 8.50 21.08 3.46
CA PRO A 172 8.54 20.69 2.04
C PRO A 172 7.15 20.69 1.36
N TRP A 173 6.11 21.14 2.06
CA TRP A 173 4.68 20.99 1.74
C TRP A 173 4.32 19.55 1.39
N ARG A 174 3.95 18.73 2.37
CA ARG A 174 3.53 17.33 2.14
C ARG A 174 2.46 16.90 3.13
N HIS A 175 1.72 15.86 2.80
CA HIS A 175 0.72 15.28 3.71
C HIS A 175 1.35 14.22 4.62
N VAL A 176 0.77 14.09 5.80
CA VAL A 176 1.06 13.05 6.77
C VAL A 176 -0.22 12.39 7.21
N SER A 177 -0.15 11.10 7.54
CA SER A 177 -1.29 10.31 8.01
C SER A 177 -1.14 9.92 9.48
N PHE A 178 -2.25 9.75 10.18
CA PHE A 178 -2.32 9.32 11.57
C PHE A 178 -3.74 8.84 11.87
N SER A 179 -4.07 8.53 13.12
CA SER A 179 -5.44 8.35 13.56
C SER A 179 -5.76 9.16 14.81
N PHE A 180 -7.05 9.46 14.98
CA PHE A 180 -7.62 9.76 16.29
C PHE A 180 -8.34 8.51 16.81
N VAL A 181 -8.28 8.29 18.12
CA VAL A 181 -9.00 7.21 18.79
C VAL A 181 -9.89 7.76 19.90
N SER A 182 -11.04 7.14 20.14
CA SER A 182 -11.96 7.50 21.22
C SER A 182 -12.47 6.25 21.93
N ASP A 183 -12.35 6.23 23.25
CA ASP A 183 -12.81 5.14 24.13
C ASP A 183 -14.14 5.47 24.84
N ASP A 184 -14.71 6.63 24.56
CA ASP A 184 -15.88 7.19 25.27
C ASP A 184 -16.99 7.60 24.30
N ASP A 185 -17.14 6.83 23.21
CA ASP A 185 -18.23 6.95 22.24
C ASP A 185 -18.22 8.30 21.49
N GLY A 186 -17.01 8.78 21.19
CA GLY A 186 -16.73 9.97 20.39
C GLY A 186 -16.66 11.28 21.17
N LYS A 187 -16.67 11.25 22.51
CA LYS A 187 -16.69 12.47 23.35
C LYS A 187 -15.31 13.11 23.47
N THR A 188 -14.27 12.30 23.66
CA THR A 188 -12.87 12.71 23.72
C THR A 188 -12.01 11.86 22.78
N TRP A 189 -10.92 12.45 22.31
CA TRP A 189 -10.10 11.87 21.25
C TRP A 189 -8.60 12.00 21.56
N GLN A 190 -7.87 10.91 21.36
CA GLN A 190 -6.41 10.88 21.45
C GLN A 190 -5.80 10.71 20.05
N LYS A 191 -4.76 11.49 19.74
CA LYS A 191 -4.05 11.40 18.46
C LYS A 191 -2.91 10.37 18.55
N SER A 192 -2.72 9.59 17.50
CA SER A 192 -1.61 8.64 17.35
C SER A 192 -0.28 9.33 17.03
N ASN A 193 0.80 8.54 16.92
CA ASN A 193 2.00 8.96 16.20
C ASN A 193 1.69 9.31 14.74
N VAL A 194 2.58 10.07 14.11
CA VAL A 194 2.46 10.52 12.72
C VAL A 194 3.20 9.56 11.79
N ILE A 195 2.55 9.16 10.71
CA ILE A 195 3.16 8.46 9.57
C ILE A 195 3.59 9.50 8.54
N GLU A 196 4.89 9.57 8.32
CA GLU A 196 5.52 10.48 7.39
C GLU A 196 6.17 9.70 6.24
N LEU A 197 5.92 10.15 5.01
CA LEU A 197 6.58 9.64 3.81
C LEU A 197 7.29 10.79 3.10
N GLU A 198 8.40 10.49 2.44
CA GLU A 198 9.18 11.47 1.69
C GLU A 198 8.37 12.12 0.54
N GLY A 199 8.91 13.21 -0.01
CA GLY A 199 8.32 13.97 -1.11
C GLY A 199 8.01 15.42 -0.75
N ALA A 200 7.72 16.21 -1.78
CA ALA A 200 7.44 17.64 -1.67
C ALA A 200 6.33 18.06 -2.63
N GLY A 201 5.53 19.04 -2.21
CA GLY A 201 4.39 19.60 -2.93
C GLY A 201 3.01 19.12 -2.47
N SER A 202 2.00 19.86 -2.92
CA SER A 202 0.57 19.73 -2.53
C SER A 202 -0.07 18.33 -2.61
N HIS A 203 0.56 17.39 -3.28
CA HIS A 203 0.07 16.02 -3.51
C HIS A 203 1.12 14.96 -3.12
N ALA A 204 2.09 15.31 -2.26
CA ALA A 204 3.13 14.40 -1.78
C ALA A 204 2.87 13.87 -0.36
N GLY A 205 3.60 12.84 0.04
CA GLY A 205 3.55 12.25 1.38
C GLY A 205 2.44 11.20 1.57
N ALA A 206 2.01 11.02 2.82
CA ALA A 206 1.01 10.05 3.24
C ALA A 206 -0.37 10.71 3.32
N MET A 207 -1.29 10.28 2.46
CA MET A 207 -2.60 10.92 2.24
C MET A 207 -3.75 9.95 2.48
N GLU A 208 -4.91 10.54 2.81
CA GLU A 208 -6.26 9.99 2.74
C GLU A 208 -6.36 8.51 3.16
N PRO A 209 -5.90 8.16 4.37
CA PRO A 209 -5.84 6.77 4.78
C PRO A 209 -7.23 6.18 5.06
N THR A 210 -7.34 4.86 4.93
CA THR A 210 -8.46 4.03 5.41
C THR A 210 -7.88 2.92 6.28
N ALA A 211 -8.64 2.39 7.25
CA ALA A 211 -8.17 1.34 8.12
C ALA A 211 -9.26 0.34 8.47
N ILE A 212 -8.85 -0.88 8.83
CA ILE A 212 -9.74 -1.95 9.29
C ILE A 212 -9.10 -2.73 10.43
N GLU A 213 -9.92 -3.32 11.30
CA GLU A 213 -9.48 -4.29 12.30
C GLU A 213 -9.30 -5.67 11.66
N LEU A 214 -8.18 -6.31 11.96
CA LEU A 214 -7.86 -7.68 11.55
C LEU A 214 -8.35 -8.66 12.62
N LYS A 215 -8.55 -9.92 12.22
CA LYS A 215 -9.00 -11.00 13.13
C LYS A 215 -8.07 -11.24 14.34
N ASP A 216 -6.81 -10.83 14.26
CA ASP A 216 -5.84 -10.92 15.35
C ASP A 216 -5.83 -9.70 16.28
N GLY A 217 -6.79 -8.78 16.12
CA GLY A 217 -6.94 -7.55 16.92
C GLY A 217 -6.01 -6.41 16.51
N ARG A 218 -5.11 -6.61 15.54
CA ARG A 218 -4.31 -5.53 14.98
C ARG A 218 -5.14 -4.70 14.01
N LEU A 219 -4.74 -3.46 13.79
CA LEU A 219 -5.29 -2.61 12.74
C LEU A 219 -4.37 -2.60 11.51
N TYR A 220 -4.99 -2.63 10.34
CA TYR A 220 -4.36 -2.45 9.04
C TYR A 220 -4.78 -1.09 8.46
N MET A 221 -3.82 -0.22 8.17
CA MET A 221 -4.07 1.05 7.47
C MET A 221 -3.54 0.95 6.04
N LEU A 222 -4.35 1.37 5.07
CA LEU A 222 -3.98 1.55 3.69
C LEU A 222 -3.92 3.06 3.38
N ILE A 223 -2.81 3.50 2.79
CA ILE A 223 -2.41 4.90 2.70
C ILE A 223 -2.23 5.27 1.23
N ARG A 224 -2.94 6.30 0.78
CA ARG A 224 -2.72 6.90 -0.54
C ARG A 224 -1.36 7.62 -0.52
N THR A 225 -0.55 7.40 -1.54
CA THR A 225 0.73 8.10 -1.71
C THR A 225 0.78 8.80 -3.06
N SER A 226 1.94 9.34 -3.46
CA SER A 226 2.26 9.73 -4.83
C SER A 226 3.69 9.30 -5.14
N ALA A 227 3.90 8.54 -6.21
CA ALA A 227 5.25 8.19 -6.67
C ALA A 227 5.80 9.27 -7.63
N PRO A 228 7.11 9.26 -7.95
CA PRO A 228 7.67 10.00 -9.09
C PRO A 228 6.97 9.67 -10.42
N TRP A 229 7.17 10.49 -11.46
CA TRP A 229 6.46 10.33 -12.74
C TRP A 229 6.87 9.08 -13.51
N GLU A 230 8.11 8.62 -13.31
CA GLU A 230 8.66 7.44 -13.97
C GLU A 230 8.25 6.12 -13.29
N GLU A 231 7.59 6.18 -12.13
CA GLU A 231 7.28 5.04 -11.28
C GLU A 231 5.78 4.71 -11.25
N ARG A 232 5.48 3.43 -11.04
CA ARG A 232 4.14 2.98 -10.70
C ARG A 232 3.76 3.45 -9.31
N GLN A 233 2.48 3.73 -9.12
CA GLN A 233 1.93 4.20 -7.88
C GLN A 233 1.26 3.06 -7.14
N TRP A 234 1.56 3.00 -5.85
CA TRP A 234 1.12 1.94 -4.97
C TRP A 234 0.48 2.57 -3.74
N PHE A 235 -0.51 1.90 -3.19
CA PHE A 235 -0.84 2.18 -1.80
C PHE A 235 0.32 1.77 -0.90
N TRP A 236 0.48 2.49 0.20
CA TRP A 236 1.33 2.07 1.30
C TRP A 236 0.48 1.50 2.42
N GLU A 237 1.08 0.73 3.30
CA GLU A 237 0.42 0.11 4.44
C GLU A 237 1.18 0.41 5.74
N ALA A 238 0.45 0.38 6.85
CA ALA A 238 0.98 0.44 8.20
C ALA A 238 0.10 -0.40 9.14
N PHE A 239 0.66 -0.79 10.30
CA PHE A 239 0.00 -1.65 11.27
C PHE A 239 0.02 -1.04 12.67
N SER A 240 -1.05 -1.26 13.43
CA SER A 240 -1.13 -0.90 14.85
C SER A 240 -1.54 -2.11 15.68
N ALA A 241 -0.90 -2.31 16.83
CA ALA A 241 -1.21 -3.40 17.77
C ALA A 241 -1.84 -2.89 19.09
N ASP A 242 -2.06 -1.58 19.20
CA ASP A 242 -2.53 -0.90 20.41
C ASP A 242 -3.83 -0.11 20.15
N GLY A 243 -4.64 -0.60 19.21
CA GLY A 243 -5.94 -0.03 18.86
C GLY A 243 -5.85 1.34 18.22
N GLY A 244 -4.81 1.61 17.42
CA GLY A 244 -4.65 2.82 16.61
C GLY A 244 -3.89 3.96 17.29
N LEU A 245 -3.14 3.70 18.37
CA LEU A 245 -2.33 4.71 19.05
C LEU A 245 -0.91 4.81 18.48
N THR A 246 -0.36 3.69 18.06
CA THR A 246 0.96 3.60 17.42
C THR A 246 0.86 2.83 16.12
N TRP A 247 1.31 3.45 15.03
CA TRP A 247 1.46 2.87 13.70
C TRP A 247 2.92 2.62 13.37
N THR A 248 3.22 1.41 12.95
CA THR A 248 4.57 0.95 12.58
C THR A 248 4.54 0.10 11.30
N GLY A 249 5.71 -0.33 10.82
CA GLY A 249 5.80 -1.19 9.64
C GLY A 249 5.36 -0.51 8.34
N VAL A 250 5.56 0.81 8.25
CA VAL A 250 5.19 1.62 7.09
C VAL A 250 5.97 1.16 5.85
N ARG A 251 5.26 0.71 4.81
CA ARG A 251 5.88 0.20 3.58
C ARG A 251 4.91 0.21 2.40
N ASN A 252 5.41 -0.03 1.19
CA ASN A 252 4.57 -0.32 0.03
C ASN A 252 3.65 -1.53 0.32
N SER A 253 2.38 -1.49 -0.09
CA SER A 253 1.40 -2.57 0.13
C SER A 253 1.43 -3.67 -0.95
N GLY A 254 2.06 -3.39 -2.11
CA GLY A 254 1.92 -4.21 -3.31
C GLY A 254 0.59 -4.00 -4.05
N ILE A 255 -0.31 -3.15 -3.56
CA ILE A 255 -1.59 -2.85 -4.21
C ILE A 255 -1.40 -1.65 -5.15
N LEU A 256 -1.49 -1.92 -6.45
CA LEU A 256 -1.37 -0.91 -7.49
C LEU A 256 -2.56 0.07 -7.42
N ALA A 257 -2.27 1.36 -7.51
CA ALA A 257 -3.26 2.42 -7.34
C ALA A 257 -3.04 3.56 -8.34
N SER A 258 -4.08 4.36 -8.58
CA SER A 258 -3.92 5.70 -9.15
C SER A 258 -3.70 6.74 -8.03
N THR A 259 -3.60 8.02 -8.37
CA THR A 259 -3.52 9.14 -7.42
C THR A 259 -4.82 9.37 -6.64
N CYS A 260 -5.52 8.32 -6.18
CA CYS A 260 -6.76 8.41 -5.42
C CYS A 260 -6.75 7.47 -4.21
N CYS A 261 -7.64 7.72 -3.25
CA CYS A 261 -7.81 6.90 -2.06
C CYS A 261 -8.58 5.62 -2.37
N GLY A 262 -8.32 4.58 -1.56
CA GLY A 262 -9.15 3.39 -1.46
C GLY A 262 -10.07 3.48 -0.25
N THR A 263 -11.09 2.63 -0.24
CA THR A 263 -11.99 2.43 0.90
C THR A 263 -11.95 0.96 1.29
N LEU A 264 -11.52 0.66 2.52
CA LEU A 264 -11.64 -0.66 3.12
C LEU A 264 -12.99 -0.79 3.83
N SER A 265 -13.59 -1.97 3.82
CA SER A 265 -14.79 -2.25 4.61
C SER A 265 -14.84 -3.71 4.99
N GLN A 266 -15.20 -4.01 6.23
CA GLN A 266 -15.52 -5.37 6.65
C GLN A 266 -16.99 -5.63 6.34
N LEU A 267 -17.23 -6.74 5.66
CA LEU A 267 -18.57 -7.20 5.30
C LEU A 267 -19.11 -8.15 6.36
N SER A 268 -20.43 -8.29 6.39
CA SER A 268 -21.18 -9.13 7.33
C SER A 268 -20.79 -10.62 7.27
N ASP A 269 -20.27 -11.10 6.16
CA ASP A 269 -19.77 -12.47 5.99
C ASP A 269 -18.30 -12.66 6.41
N GLY A 270 -17.68 -11.63 6.97
CA GLY A 270 -16.32 -11.65 7.50
C GLY A 270 -15.22 -11.35 6.46
N ARG A 271 -15.58 -11.10 5.19
CA ARG A 271 -14.62 -10.62 4.18
C ARG A 271 -14.29 -9.16 4.37
N ILE A 272 -13.09 -8.78 3.95
CA ILE A 272 -12.69 -7.37 3.82
C ILE A 272 -12.73 -7.01 2.35
N SER A 273 -13.50 -5.99 1.97
CA SER A 273 -13.48 -5.43 0.62
C SER A 273 -12.53 -4.24 0.52
N LEU A 274 -11.86 -4.10 -0.61
CA LEU A 274 -11.19 -2.88 -1.04
C LEU A 274 -11.88 -2.34 -2.28
N LEU A 275 -12.26 -1.07 -2.25
CA LEU A 275 -12.86 -0.34 -3.36
C LEU A 275 -11.97 0.86 -3.73
N TRP A 276 -11.42 0.90 -4.95
CA TRP A 276 -10.44 1.90 -5.34
C TRP A 276 -10.35 2.13 -6.85
N ASN A 277 -9.75 3.25 -7.23
CA ASN A 277 -9.35 3.49 -8.61
C ASN A 277 -8.02 2.79 -8.89
N ARG A 278 -8.08 1.71 -9.67
CA ARG A 278 -6.87 1.08 -10.20
C ARG A 278 -6.49 1.70 -11.55
N PRO A 279 -5.21 1.62 -11.95
CA PRO A 279 -4.82 1.89 -13.34
C PRO A 279 -5.51 0.90 -14.29
N GLU A 280 -5.93 1.38 -15.46
CA GLU A 280 -6.56 0.54 -16.48
C GLU A 280 -5.60 -0.56 -16.96
N GLU A 281 -6.10 -1.79 -17.11
CA GLU A 281 -5.32 -2.93 -17.64
C GLU A 281 -4.98 -2.77 -19.12
N THR A 282 -5.82 -2.03 -19.85
CA THR A 282 -5.70 -1.84 -21.29
C THR A 282 -5.04 -0.49 -21.57
N GLY A 283 -3.74 -0.51 -21.88
CA GLY A 283 -3.02 0.67 -22.37
C GLY A 283 -1.79 1.05 -21.54
N LEU A 284 -1.25 2.24 -21.81
CA LEU A 284 -0.13 2.79 -21.05
C LEU A 284 -0.59 3.17 -19.65
N TYR A 285 0.15 2.73 -18.64
CA TYR A 285 -0.09 3.08 -17.25
C TYR A 285 -0.17 4.61 -17.09
N ASN A 286 -1.32 5.09 -16.61
CA ASN A 286 -1.54 6.49 -16.29
C ASN A 286 -2.01 6.64 -14.85
N ARG A 287 -1.10 7.09 -13.98
CA ARG A 287 -1.36 7.27 -12.55
C ARG A 287 -2.50 8.25 -12.22
N ASN A 288 -2.96 9.07 -13.16
CA ASN A 288 -4.04 10.02 -12.95
C ASN A 288 -5.42 9.50 -13.36
N THR A 289 -5.51 8.26 -13.87
CA THR A 289 -6.81 7.69 -14.26
C THR A 289 -7.66 7.45 -13.02
N ARG A 290 -8.87 8.00 -13.06
CA ARG A 290 -9.90 7.76 -12.05
C ARG A 290 -11.20 7.29 -12.68
N ALA A 291 -11.19 6.98 -13.97
CA ALA A 291 -12.36 6.59 -14.75
C ALA A 291 -12.93 5.23 -14.32
N GLU A 292 -12.06 4.29 -13.98
CA GLU A 292 -12.41 2.95 -13.55
C GLU A 292 -12.40 2.84 -12.01
N LEU A 293 -13.48 2.30 -11.45
CA LEU A 293 -13.60 1.93 -10.05
C LEU A 293 -13.67 0.41 -9.94
N ALA A 294 -12.78 -0.18 -9.15
CA ALA A 294 -12.66 -1.62 -8.99
C ALA A 294 -12.83 -2.05 -7.53
N MET A 295 -13.31 -3.28 -7.34
CA MET A 295 -13.52 -3.92 -6.05
C MET A 295 -12.79 -5.26 -5.99
N ALA A 296 -12.17 -5.56 -4.85
CA ALA A 296 -11.57 -6.86 -4.55
C ALA A 296 -11.83 -7.25 -3.09
N PHE A 297 -11.69 -8.52 -2.77
CA PHE A 297 -11.99 -9.06 -1.44
C PHE A 297 -10.80 -9.83 -0.86
N SER A 298 -10.67 -9.80 0.46
CA SER A 298 -9.70 -10.58 1.23
C SER A 298 -10.41 -11.37 2.32
N THR A 299 -9.99 -12.62 2.52
CA THR A 299 -10.44 -13.53 3.59
C THR A 299 -9.34 -13.82 4.62
N ASP A 300 -8.11 -13.35 4.38
CA ASP A 300 -6.90 -13.73 5.11
C ASP A 300 -6.22 -12.53 5.81
N GLY A 301 -7.01 -11.47 6.09
CA GLY A 301 -6.54 -10.28 6.79
C GLY A 301 -5.69 -9.37 5.91
N CYS A 302 -6.21 -9.06 4.71
CA CYS A 302 -5.57 -8.20 3.71
C CYS A 302 -4.21 -8.73 3.23
N ARG A 303 -3.93 -10.04 3.34
CA ARG A 303 -2.67 -10.62 2.84
C ARG A 303 -2.76 -10.88 1.36
N THR A 304 -3.89 -11.40 0.90
CA THR A 304 -4.20 -11.61 -0.52
C THR A 304 -5.57 -11.01 -0.85
N TRP A 305 -5.76 -10.73 -2.14
CA TRP A 305 -6.98 -10.17 -2.68
C TRP A 305 -7.47 -11.02 -3.85
N THR A 306 -8.78 -11.14 -4.04
CA THR A 306 -9.38 -11.71 -5.25
C THR A 306 -9.06 -10.86 -6.47
N LYS A 307 -9.18 -11.43 -7.69
CA LYS A 307 -9.11 -10.64 -8.94
C LYS A 307 -10.02 -9.41 -8.82
N PRO A 308 -9.52 -8.18 -9.08
CA PRO A 308 -10.35 -7.00 -9.00
C PRO A 308 -11.44 -7.05 -10.08
N VAL A 309 -12.67 -6.78 -9.68
CA VAL A 309 -13.81 -6.64 -10.57
C VAL A 309 -14.12 -5.17 -10.74
N VAL A 310 -14.29 -4.73 -11.99
CA VAL A 310 -14.65 -3.35 -12.29
C VAL A 310 -16.12 -3.15 -11.98
N VAL A 311 -16.42 -2.28 -11.02
CA VAL A 311 -17.79 -2.04 -10.57
C VAL A 311 -18.43 -0.85 -11.27
N SER A 312 -17.63 0.09 -11.78
CA SER A 312 -18.12 1.18 -12.62
C SER A 312 -17.01 1.78 -13.47
N ARG A 313 -17.37 2.28 -14.65
CA ARG A 313 -16.53 3.11 -15.50
C ARG A 313 -17.21 4.42 -15.84
N ARG A 314 -16.41 5.46 -16.04
CA ARG A 314 -16.81 6.65 -16.79
C ARG A 314 -15.73 6.95 -17.83
N PRO A 315 -15.87 6.46 -19.07
CA PRO A 315 -14.91 6.72 -20.12
C PRO A 315 -14.75 8.22 -20.38
N LEU A 316 -13.50 8.63 -20.64
CA LEU A 316 -13.20 10.01 -21.05
C LEU A 316 -13.75 10.29 -22.44
N GLN A 317 -14.55 11.34 -22.57
CA GLN A 317 -15.07 11.77 -23.87
C GLN A 317 -14.01 12.60 -24.63
N PRO A 318 -14.02 12.63 -25.97
CA PRO A 318 -12.97 13.29 -26.78
C PRO A 318 -12.68 14.75 -26.41
N GLU A 319 -13.68 15.49 -25.96
CA GLU A 319 -13.57 16.93 -25.61
C GLU A 319 -13.39 17.18 -24.10
N GLU A 320 -13.37 16.12 -23.29
CA GLU A 320 -13.24 16.24 -21.84
C GLU A 320 -11.77 16.30 -21.41
N LYS A 321 -11.50 17.13 -20.40
CA LYS A 321 -10.21 17.07 -19.70
C LYS A 321 -10.12 15.78 -18.91
N TYR A 322 -8.93 15.18 -18.82
CA TYR A 322 -8.71 13.87 -18.17
C TYR A 322 -9.35 13.71 -16.78
N TYR A 323 -9.41 14.79 -15.98
CA TYR A 323 -9.98 14.76 -14.62
C TYR A 323 -11.51 14.80 -14.58
N MET A 324 -12.18 14.98 -15.71
CA MET A 324 -13.64 14.94 -15.80
C MET A 324 -14.14 13.50 -15.71
N ALA A 325 -13.47 12.56 -16.36
CA ALA A 325 -13.72 11.12 -16.30
C ALA A 325 -13.27 10.51 -14.96
N ARG A 326 -14.16 10.51 -13.97
CA ARG A 326 -13.87 9.97 -12.64
C ARG A 326 -15.03 9.25 -11.98
N GLN A 327 -14.71 8.16 -11.29
CA GLN A 327 -15.52 7.39 -10.34
C GLN A 327 -14.68 7.19 -9.08
N SER A 328 -14.52 8.25 -8.28
CA SER A 328 -13.48 8.35 -7.26
C SER A 328 -14.01 8.87 -5.92
N TYR A 329 -13.20 8.70 -4.88
CA TYR A 329 -13.59 8.89 -3.48
C TYR A 329 -14.85 8.06 -3.15
N PRO A 330 -14.76 6.73 -3.25
CA PRO A 330 -15.92 5.86 -3.13
C PRO A 330 -16.37 5.68 -1.67
N TYR A 331 -17.67 5.52 -1.47
CA TYR A 331 -18.26 4.98 -0.24
C TYR A 331 -18.85 3.61 -0.52
N LEU A 332 -18.74 2.71 0.46
CA LEU A 332 -19.36 1.39 0.45
C LEU A 332 -20.22 1.26 1.70
N TYR A 333 -21.48 0.89 1.50
CA TYR A 333 -22.43 0.65 2.59
C TYR A 333 -23.12 -0.70 2.34
N GLU A 334 -22.94 -1.66 3.24
CA GLU A 334 -23.67 -2.91 3.19
C GLU A 334 -25.04 -2.72 3.87
N ARG A 335 -26.08 -2.48 3.08
CA ARG A 335 -27.43 -2.18 3.57
C ARG A 335 -28.04 -3.37 4.31
N ARG A 336 -27.77 -4.58 3.81
CA ARG A 336 -28.13 -5.90 4.35
C ARG A 336 -27.02 -6.88 3.95
N PRO A 337 -26.87 -8.02 4.63
CA PRO A 337 -25.90 -9.04 4.22
C PRO A 337 -25.96 -9.35 2.72
N GLY A 338 -24.87 -9.08 2.01
CA GLY A 338 -24.76 -9.29 0.56
C GLY A 338 -25.40 -8.22 -0.33
N GLU A 339 -25.98 -7.17 0.22
CA GLU A 339 -26.52 -6.01 -0.51
C GLU A 339 -25.60 -4.79 -0.33
N LEU A 340 -24.80 -4.49 -1.36
CA LEU A 340 -23.85 -3.38 -1.32
C LEU A 340 -24.42 -2.13 -1.99
N TRP A 341 -24.27 -0.97 -1.37
CA TRP A 341 -24.49 0.33 -1.97
C TRP A 341 -23.14 0.98 -2.22
N VAL A 342 -22.87 1.29 -3.49
CA VAL A 342 -21.63 1.92 -3.95
C VAL A 342 -21.95 3.32 -4.45
N THR A 343 -21.33 4.32 -3.83
CA THR A 343 -21.45 5.70 -4.27
C THR A 343 -20.09 6.36 -4.43
N THR A 344 -20.03 7.46 -5.18
CA THR A 344 -18.81 8.25 -5.35
C THR A 344 -19.07 9.70 -5.00
N MET A 345 -18.10 10.33 -4.33
CA MET A 345 -18.12 11.79 -4.18
C MET A 345 -17.80 12.47 -5.51
N GLN A 346 -16.84 11.94 -6.24
CA GLN A 346 -16.41 12.46 -7.53
C GLN A 346 -16.73 11.44 -8.63
N GLY A 347 -17.89 11.56 -9.25
CA GLY A 347 -18.30 10.65 -10.34
C GLY A 347 -19.79 10.38 -10.45
N LYS A 348 -20.58 10.84 -9.46
CA LYS A 348 -22.05 10.75 -9.41
C LYS A 348 -22.63 9.32 -9.38
N LEU A 349 -21.82 8.26 -9.37
CA LEU A 349 -22.31 6.88 -9.22
C LEU A 349 -23.17 6.72 -7.96
N ARG A 350 -24.36 6.13 -8.12
CA ARG A 350 -25.31 5.76 -7.06
C ARG A 350 -25.89 4.39 -7.41
N MET A 351 -25.27 3.33 -6.90
CA MET A 351 -25.57 1.98 -7.33
C MET A 351 -25.81 1.05 -6.14
N LYS A 352 -26.79 0.17 -6.27
CA LYS A 352 -26.93 -1.05 -5.49
C LYS A 352 -26.35 -2.22 -6.28
N LEU A 353 -25.61 -3.10 -5.61
CA LEU A 353 -24.89 -4.20 -6.22
C LEU A 353 -24.98 -5.44 -5.30
N PRO A 354 -25.51 -6.57 -5.79
CA PRO A 354 -25.43 -7.83 -5.06
C PRO A 354 -23.98 -8.27 -4.93
N LEU A 355 -23.55 -8.64 -3.72
CA LEU A 355 -22.20 -9.11 -3.44
C LEU A 355 -21.83 -10.30 -4.33
N GLY A 356 -22.76 -11.23 -4.56
CA GLY A 356 -22.58 -12.38 -5.45
C GLY A 356 -22.27 -12.02 -6.91
N ALA A 357 -22.56 -10.79 -7.36
CA ALA A 357 -22.26 -10.35 -8.73
C ALA A 357 -20.77 -9.98 -8.93
N VAL A 358 -20.06 -9.64 -7.85
CA VAL A 358 -18.65 -9.19 -7.89
C VAL A 358 -17.70 -10.12 -7.18
N VAL A 359 -18.22 -11.15 -6.53
CA VAL A 359 -17.44 -12.19 -5.90
C VAL A 359 -17.17 -13.27 -6.93
N SER A 360 -15.96 -13.27 -7.46
CA SER A 360 -15.44 -14.49 -8.11
C SER A 360 -15.28 -15.58 -7.04
N PRO A 361 -15.45 -16.87 -7.36
CA PRO A 361 -14.99 -17.94 -6.49
C PRO A 361 -13.54 -17.63 -6.11
N PRO A 362 -13.13 -17.82 -4.84
CA PRO A 362 -11.73 -17.70 -4.49
C PRO A 362 -10.95 -18.64 -5.41
N ASP A 363 -10.06 -18.07 -6.21
CA ASP A 363 -9.03 -18.82 -6.92
C ASP A 363 -7.88 -18.97 -5.91
N PRO A 364 -7.74 -20.13 -5.25
CA PRO A 364 -6.71 -20.33 -4.24
C PRO A 364 -5.30 -20.21 -4.81
N ASP A 365 -5.14 -20.30 -6.13
CA ASP A 365 -3.84 -20.30 -6.81
C ASP A 365 -3.43 -18.93 -7.36
N ARG A 366 -4.26 -17.88 -7.23
CA ARG A 366 -3.97 -16.58 -7.88
C ARG A 366 -4.01 -15.40 -6.92
N THR A 367 -2.85 -15.08 -6.37
CA THR A 367 -2.60 -13.90 -5.54
C THR A 367 -2.65 -12.61 -6.36
N VAL A 368 -3.46 -11.63 -5.95
CA VAL A 368 -3.49 -10.29 -6.59
C VAL A 368 -2.47 -9.32 -5.98
N ARG A 369 -1.70 -9.76 -4.99
CA ARG A 369 -0.46 -9.05 -4.66
C ARG A 369 0.66 -9.54 -5.57
N PRO A 370 1.50 -8.65 -6.12
CA PRO A 370 2.77 -9.03 -6.74
C PRO A 370 3.52 -10.00 -5.83
N THR A 371 3.99 -11.13 -6.38
CA THR A 371 4.89 -12.04 -5.66
C THR A 371 6.01 -11.21 -5.05
N THR A 372 6.12 -11.23 -3.72
CA THR A 372 7.10 -10.45 -2.98
C THR A 372 8.36 -11.28 -2.77
N VAL A 373 9.45 -10.83 -3.38
CA VAL A 373 10.78 -11.43 -3.28
C VAL A 373 11.64 -10.53 -2.39
N VAL A 374 12.16 -11.04 -1.28
CA VAL A 374 13.01 -10.25 -0.38
C VAL A 374 14.43 -10.82 -0.37
N CYS A 375 15.40 -9.96 -0.62
CA CYS A 375 16.82 -10.28 -0.72
C CYS A 375 17.56 -9.90 0.57
N LEU A 376 17.69 -10.85 1.50
CA LEU A 376 18.43 -10.66 2.75
C LEU A 376 19.93 -10.89 2.49
N GLY A 377 20.76 -9.88 2.74
CA GLY A 377 22.19 -10.03 2.54
C GLY A 377 23.05 -8.94 3.16
N SER A 378 24.27 -8.83 2.66
CA SER A 378 25.28 -7.90 3.19
C SER A 378 25.66 -6.81 2.16
N SER A 379 26.94 -6.42 2.10
CA SER A 379 27.44 -5.40 1.16
C SER A 379 27.42 -5.84 -0.30
N THR A 380 27.27 -7.13 -0.60
CA THR A 380 27.09 -7.67 -1.97
C THR A 380 25.64 -7.63 -2.42
N THR A 381 24.71 -7.31 -1.52
CA THR A 381 23.28 -7.08 -1.80
C THR A 381 22.95 -5.59 -1.74
N ALA A 382 23.53 -4.87 -0.77
CA ALA A 382 23.35 -3.43 -0.63
C ALA A 382 23.95 -2.63 -1.80
N ARG A 383 23.41 -1.45 -2.07
CA ARG A 383 24.00 -0.51 -3.03
C ARG A 383 25.36 -0.02 -2.54
N ARG A 384 26.36 0.03 -3.43
CA ARG A 384 27.73 0.44 -3.09
C ARG A 384 28.42 1.18 -4.23
N GLY A 385 29.14 2.24 -3.87
CA GLY A 385 30.11 2.91 -4.76
C GLY A 385 29.50 3.36 -6.09
N SER A 386 30.21 3.06 -7.18
CA SER A 386 29.85 3.41 -8.55
C SER A 386 28.88 2.43 -9.22
N VAL A 387 28.40 1.39 -8.52
CA VAL A 387 27.45 0.42 -9.09
C VAL A 387 26.17 1.16 -9.50
N LYS A 388 25.84 1.07 -10.78
CA LYS A 388 24.62 1.68 -11.33
C LYS A 388 23.39 0.92 -10.87
N GLN A 389 23.41 -0.41 -10.99
CA GLN A 389 22.30 -1.28 -10.61
C GLN A 389 22.77 -2.56 -9.91
N VAL A 390 22.32 -2.74 -8.66
CA VAL A 390 22.50 -4.00 -7.92
C VAL A 390 21.54 -5.08 -8.45
N TYR A 391 21.81 -6.35 -8.14
CA TYR A 391 21.06 -7.48 -8.70
C TYR A 391 19.55 -7.40 -8.41
N GLU A 392 19.16 -6.88 -7.24
CA GLU A 392 17.76 -6.69 -6.89
C GLU A 392 17.04 -5.73 -7.86
N GLN A 393 17.68 -4.60 -8.19
CA GLN A 393 17.12 -3.62 -9.14
C GLN A 393 17.04 -4.19 -10.56
N ARG A 394 17.95 -5.11 -10.90
CA ARG A 394 17.94 -5.82 -12.19
C ARG A 394 16.79 -6.82 -12.23
N LEU A 395 16.64 -7.64 -11.19
CA LEU A 395 15.50 -8.55 -11.03
C LEU A 395 14.16 -7.80 -11.07
N ALA A 396 14.05 -6.65 -10.41
CA ALA A 396 12.82 -5.84 -10.42
C ALA A 396 12.44 -5.37 -11.84
N LYS A 397 13.41 -5.12 -12.71
CA LYS A 397 13.17 -4.79 -14.12
C LYS A 397 12.79 -6.02 -14.94
N MET A 398 13.39 -7.16 -14.66
CA MET A 398 13.16 -8.42 -15.37
C MET A 398 11.83 -9.09 -14.96
N LEU A 399 11.32 -8.77 -13.76
CA LEU A 399 10.10 -9.29 -13.16
C LEU A 399 9.15 -8.15 -12.75
N PRO A 400 8.61 -7.38 -13.72
CA PRO A 400 7.85 -6.14 -13.46
C PRO A 400 6.48 -6.37 -12.77
N ASN A 401 6.05 -7.63 -12.65
CA ASN A 401 4.82 -8.03 -11.96
C ASN A 401 5.09 -8.53 -10.53
N MET A 402 6.35 -8.54 -10.11
CA MET A 402 6.77 -8.94 -8.76
C MET A 402 7.29 -7.73 -7.98
N ARG A 403 7.22 -7.81 -6.66
CA ARG A 403 7.84 -6.84 -5.77
C ARG A 403 9.17 -7.40 -5.30
N ILE A 404 10.28 -6.86 -5.78
CA ILE A 404 11.61 -7.23 -5.29
C ILE A 404 12.04 -6.22 -4.22
N VAL A 405 12.54 -6.69 -3.09
CA VAL A 405 12.92 -5.86 -1.93
C VAL A 405 14.38 -6.13 -1.57
N ASN A 406 15.17 -5.06 -1.48
CA ASN A 406 16.57 -5.14 -1.05
C ASN A 406 16.68 -4.98 0.47
N SER A 407 17.14 -6.03 1.15
CA SER A 407 17.42 -6.05 2.59
C SER A 407 18.91 -6.27 2.88
N GLY A 408 19.78 -5.77 1.99
CA GLY A 408 21.23 -5.81 2.13
C GLY A 408 21.77 -4.73 3.05
N VAL A 409 22.61 -5.10 4.03
CA VAL A 409 23.29 -4.14 4.92
C VAL A 409 24.80 -4.39 4.92
N GLY A 410 25.57 -3.35 4.62
CA GLY A 410 27.02 -3.46 4.48
C GLY A 410 27.71 -4.00 5.75
N GLY A 411 28.53 -5.04 5.59
CA GLY A 411 29.28 -5.64 6.71
C GLY A 411 28.46 -6.54 7.63
N ASP A 412 27.24 -6.92 7.24
CA ASP A 412 26.42 -7.87 7.97
C ASP A 412 26.98 -9.28 7.93
N THR A 413 27.00 -9.91 9.11
CA THR A 413 27.07 -11.35 9.31
C THR A 413 25.65 -11.87 9.58
N THR A 414 25.48 -13.19 9.61
CA THR A 414 24.23 -13.83 10.03
C THR A 414 23.78 -13.41 11.44
N GLU A 415 24.69 -13.17 12.38
CA GLU A 415 24.35 -12.62 13.71
C GLU A 415 23.65 -11.26 13.65
N LYS A 416 24.16 -10.36 12.79
CA LYS A 416 23.59 -9.02 12.64
C LYS A 416 22.26 -9.08 11.89
N ALA A 417 22.21 -9.87 10.82
CA ALA A 417 20.98 -10.11 10.07
C ALA A 417 19.88 -10.69 10.98
N ARG A 418 20.22 -11.58 11.93
CA ARG A 418 19.26 -12.16 12.88
C ARG A 418 18.60 -11.12 13.78
N LYS A 419 19.31 -10.07 14.19
CA LYS A 419 18.75 -9.00 15.03
C LYS A 419 17.71 -8.14 14.32
N ARG A 420 17.83 -8.02 13.00
CA ARG A 420 16.91 -7.23 12.15
C ARG A 420 15.96 -8.10 11.33
N PHE A 421 15.99 -9.42 11.50
CA PHE A 421 15.27 -10.37 10.66
C PHE A 421 13.75 -10.14 10.66
N GLU A 422 13.18 -9.77 11.82
CA GLU A 422 11.76 -9.41 11.92
C GLU A 422 11.42 -8.20 11.03
N ALA A 423 12.18 -7.10 11.13
CA ALA A 423 11.89 -5.88 10.39
C ALA A 423 12.22 -6.00 8.90
N ASP A 424 13.36 -6.60 8.58
CA ASP A 424 13.97 -6.55 7.26
C ASP A 424 13.67 -7.79 6.40
N MET A 425 13.04 -8.81 6.97
CA MET A 425 12.63 -10.00 6.24
C MET A 425 11.17 -10.33 6.49
N LEU A 426 10.82 -10.72 7.73
CA LEU A 426 9.49 -11.24 8.06
C LEU A 426 8.41 -10.16 7.93
N GLY A 427 8.77 -8.93 8.25
CA GLY A 427 7.95 -7.74 8.06
C GLY A 427 7.39 -7.75 6.65
N TYR A 428 8.23 -7.83 5.62
CA TYR A 428 7.81 -7.79 4.22
C TYR A 428 6.90 -8.94 3.77
N ARG A 429 6.74 -10.01 4.59
CA ARG A 429 5.93 -11.21 4.27
C ARG A 429 6.32 -11.81 2.90
N PRO A 430 7.59 -12.18 2.69
CA PRO A 430 8.06 -12.68 1.40
C PRO A 430 7.29 -13.92 0.96
N ASP A 431 6.90 -13.96 -0.31
CA ASP A 431 6.51 -15.20 -0.98
C ASP A 431 7.77 -16.00 -1.34
N ILE A 432 8.84 -15.29 -1.74
CA ILE A 432 10.17 -15.86 -2.00
C ILE A 432 11.23 -15.09 -1.18
N ALA A 433 12.10 -15.84 -0.52
CA ALA A 433 13.13 -15.35 0.37
C ALA A 433 14.52 -15.72 -0.14
N ILE A 434 15.31 -14.75 -0.60
CA ILE A 434 16.68 -14.97 -1.07
C ILE A 434 17.65 -14.61 0.06
N ILE A 435 18.51 -15.54 0.47
CA ILE A 435 19.48 -15.32 1.55
C ILE A 435 20.91 -15.43 1.00
N GLN A 436 21.65 -14.32 1.02
CA GLN A 436 23.05 -14.23 0.61
C GLN A 436 23.92 -13.66 1.73
N LEU A 437 24.43 -14.53 2.61
CA LEU A 437 25.32 -14.21 3.73
C LEU A 437 26.50 -15.21 3.75
N GLY A 438 27.52 -14.98 4.58
CA GLY A 438 28.66 -15.89 4.72
C GLY A 438 30.02 -15.25 4.45
N GLY A 439 30.10 -14.28 3.54
CA GLY A 439 31.35 -13.59 3.21
C GLY A 439 31.96 -12.84 4.40
N ASN A 440 31.13 -12.07 5.13
CA ASN A 440 31.56 -11.41 6.36
C ASN A 440 31.70 -12.38 7.53
N ASP A 441 30.87 -13.43 7.58
CA ASP A 441 30.90 -14.45 8.64
C ASP A 441 32.26 -15.16 8.66
N ALA A 442 32.76 -15.53 7.48
CA ALA A 442 34.05 -16.19 7.27
C ALA A 442 35.27 -15.28 7.44
N ALA A 443 35.09 -13.96 7.41
CA ALA A 443 36.20 -13.02 7.50
C ALA A 443 36.88 -13.08 8.87
N ILE A 444 38.21 -13.05 8.88
CA ILE A 444 39.05 -12.98 10.08
C ILE A 444 39.75 -11.62 10.02
N ASP A 445 39.42 -10.72 10.93
CA ASP A 445 39.97 -9.36 10.95
C ASP A 445 41.39 -9.32 11.54
N VAL A 446 42.34 -9.97 10.86
CA VAL A 446 43.75 -10.10 11.31
C VAL A 446 44.44 -8.76 11.51
N TRP A 447 44.05 -7.73 10.75
CA TRP A 447 44.51 -6.35 10.94
C TRP A 447 44.07 -5.72 12.27
N ARG A 448 43.06 -6.30 12.93
CA ARG A 448 42.61 -5.94 14.29
C ARG A 448 43.15 -6.89 15.37
N GLY A 449 44.07 -7.79 15.01
CA GLY A 449 44.59 -8.82 15.93
C GLY A 449 43.64 -9.98 16.21
N VAL A 450 42.54 -10.10 15.44
CA VAL A 450 41.57 -11.19 15.57
C VAL A 450 42.09 -12.45 14.86
N LYS A 451 41.92 -13.62 15.49
CA LYS A 451 42.42 -14.92 14.97
C LYS A 451 41.32 -15.88 14.52
N THR A 452 40.06 -15.58 14.84
CA THR A 452 38.89 -16.41 14.55
C THR A 452 37.92 -15.69 13.62
N PRO A 453 37.07 -16.42 12.88
CA PRO A 453 36.07 -15.79 12.02
C PRO A 453 35.09 -14.93 12.82
N ARG A 454 34.48 -13.92 12.18
CA ARG A 454 33.47 -13.05 12.81
C ARG A 454 32.24 -13.83 13.29
N THR A 455 31.93 -14.97 12.67
CA THR A 455 30.88 -15.90 13.12
C THR A 455 31.36 -17.31 12.86
N THR A 456 31.36 -18.20 13.87
CA THR A 456 31.87 -19.56 13.69
C THR A 456 31.00 -20.36 12.70
N PRO A 457 31.53 -21.40 12.04
CA PRO A 457 30.76 -22.23 11.12
C PRO A 457 29.49 -22.82 11.75
N GLU A 458 29.56 -23.27 13.00
CA GLU A 458 28.43 -23.85 13.73
C GLU A 458 27.33 -22.81 13.95
N ARG A 459 27.72 -21.59 14.34
CA ARG A 459 26.77 -20.51 14.60
C ARG A 459 26.16 -19.98 13.30
N TYR A 460 26.94 -19.93 12.23
CA TYR A 460 26.47 -19.62 10.90
C TYR A 460 25.40 -20.62 10.42
N GLU A 461 25.66 -21.92 10.59
CA GLU A 461 24.67 -22.97 10.30
C GLU A 461 23.40 -22.81 11.14
N GLU A 462 23.52 -22.60 12.44
CA GLU A 462 22.37 -22.39 13.31
C GLU A 462 21.50 -21.20 12.85
N ASN A 463 22.14 -20.09 12.49
CA ASN A 463 21.42 -18.91 12.01
C ASN A 463 20.73 -19.16 10.66
N LEU A 464 21.38 -19.85 9.72
CA LEU A 464 20.75 -20.22 8.45
C LEU A 464 19.52 -21.11 8.67
N ARG A 465 19.62 -22.12 9.54
CA ARG A 465 18.48 -22.98 9.89
C ARG A 465 17.36 -22.20 10.56
N TYR A 466 17.70 -21.26 11.44
CA TYR A 466 16.71 -20.37 12.05
C TYR A 466 15.97 -19.54 10.99
N PHE A 467 16.68 -18.94 10.04
CA PHE A 467 16.05 -18.16 8.96
C PHE A 467 15.12 -19.02 8.12
N ILE A 468 15.60 -20.18 7.65
CA ILE A 468 14.84 -21.09 6.80
C ILE A 468 13.59 -21.58 7.54
N GLY A 469 13.74 -22.07 8.78
CA GLY A 469 12.64 -22.59 9.58
C GLY A 469 11.56 -21.54 9.82
N THR A 470 11.96 -20.32 10.17
CA THR A 470 11.02 -19.22 10.44
C THR A 470 10.28 -18.78 9.17
N LEU A 471 10.97 -18.72 8.03
CA LEU A 471 10.36 -18.35 6.74
C LEU A 471 9.40 -19.44 6.24
N LYS A 472 9.78 -20.72 6.34
CA LYS A 472 8.90 -21.85 6.01
C LYS A 472 7.64 -21.87 6.87
N GLN A 473 7.75 -21.56 8.16
CA GLN A 473 6.59 -21.45 9.06
C GLN A 473 5.61 -20.34 8.62
N GLN A 474 6.09 -19.30 7.95
CA GLN A 474 5.25 -18.23 7.37
C GLN A 474 4.75 -18.55 5.95
N GLY A 475 5.12 -19.70 5.38
CA GLY A 475 4.75 -20.12 4.03
C GLY A 475 5.65 -19.59 2.92
N SER A 476 6.80 -18.98 3.24
CA SER A 476 7.74 -18.47 2.23
C SER A 476 8.56 -19.60 1.58
N LYS A 477 8.77 -19.51 0.27
CA LYS A 477 9.76 -20.30 -0.46
C LYS A 477 11.15 -19.70 -0.23
N VAL A 478 12.17 -20.49 0.08
CA VAL A 478 13.52 -19.98 0.41
C VAL A 478 14.50 -20.35 -0.70
N VAL A 479 15.39 -19.43 -1.05
CA VAL A 479 16.53 -19.62 -1.95
C VAL A 479 17.80 -19.29 -1.17
N LEU A 480 18.75 -20.21 -1.14
CA LEU A 480 20.06 -19.95 -0.55
C LEU A 480 21.06 -19.59 -1.62
N MET A 481 21.90 -18.61 -1.30
CA MET A 481 23.05 -18.22 -2.11
C MET A 481 24.33 -18.38 -1.31
N THR A 482 25.35 -18.99 -1.92
CA THR A 482 26.70 -18.88 -1.37
C THR A 482 27.21 -17.44 -1.53
N ALA A 483 28.08 -16.99 -0.64
CA ALA A 483 28.88 -15.80 -0.93
C ALA A 483 29.77 -16.04 -2.16
N GLY A 484 30.01 -15.01 -2.96
CA GLY A 484 30.96 -15.10 -4.08
C GLY A 484 32.40 -15.16 -3.58
N MET A 485 33.32 -15.61 -4.44
CA MET A 485 34.76 -15.59 -4.16
C MET A 485 35.28 -14.18 -3.85
N PHE A 486 36.42 -14.12 -3.17
CA PHE A 486 37.21 -12.92 -2.95
C PHE A 486 38.56 -13.03 -3.67
N ARG A 487 39.09 -11.88 -4.08
CA ARG A 487 40.31 -11.78 -4.88
C ARG A 487 41.31 -10.84 -4.23
N TRP A 488 42.59 -11.18 -4.32
CA TRP A 488 43.64 -10.37 -3.72
C TRP A 488 43.87 -9.10 -4.53
N THR A 489 43.63 -7.95 -3.90
CA THR A 489 44.10 -6.65 -4.38
C THR A 489 45.25 -6.16 -3.51
N PRO A 490 46.05 -5.16 -3.95
CA PRO A 490 47.10 -4.58 -3.12
C PRO A 490 46.58 -4.13 -1.74
N LYS A 491 45.38 -3.51 -1.70
CA LYS A 491 44.76 -3.08 -0.45
C LYS A 491 44.36 -4.24 0.45
N LEU A 492 43.86 -5.32 -0.14
CA LEU A 492 43.49 -6.51 0.62
C LEU A 492 44.71 -7.27 1.13
N LYS A 493 45.81 -7.31 0.38
CA LYS A 493 47.10 -7.86 0.87
C LYS A 493 47.64 -7.06 2.05
N GLU A 494 47.51 -5.72 2.04
CA GLU A 494 47.89 -4.87 3.18
C GLU A 494 47.10 -5.21 4.46
N LEU A 495 45.78 -5.39 4.33
CA LEU A 495 44.88 -5.63 5.46
C LEU A 495 44.87 -7.09 5.93
N TYR A 496 44.91 -8.05 5.01
CA TYR A 496 44.66 -9.46 5.31
C TYR A 496 45.81 -10.39 4.92
N GLY A 497 46.91 -9.90 4.33
CA GLY A 497 48.08 -10.70 3.95
C GLY A 497 48.94 -11.17 5.12
N LYS A 498 48.31 -11.59 6.23
CA LYS A 498 48.93 -12.10 7.45
C LYS A 498 48.23 -13.40 7.87
N PRO A 499 48.90 -14.30 8.59
CA PRO A 499 48.28 -15.52 9.10
C PRO A 499 46.96 -15.25 9.82
N PRO A 500 45.90 -16.07 9.59
CA PRO A 500 45.93 -17.37 8.93
C PRO A 500 45.70 -17.33 7.41
N TYR A 501 45.77 -16.16 6.77
CA TYR A 501 45.74 -16.03 5.32
C TYR A 501 47.15 -16.11 4.73
N ASN A 502 47.25 -16.67 3.52
CA ASN A 502 48.46 -16.65 2.72
C ASN A 502 48.18 -15.87 1.42
N PRO A 503 48.79 -14.69 1.21
CA PRO A 503 48.56 -13.86 0.02
C PRO A 503 49.21 -14.42 -1.26
N ASP A 504 50.07 -15.43 -1.14
CA ASP A 504 50.71 -16.12 -2.26
C ASP A 504 49.97 -17.41 -2.64
N ASP A 505 48.96 -17.79 -1.86
CA ASP A 505 48.07 -18.90 -2.20
C ASP A 505 47.04 -18.45 -3.24
N PRO A 506 46.89 -19.17 -4.38
CA PRO A 506 45.96 -18.80 -5.45
C PRO A 506 44.50 -18.81 -5.00
N ASP A 507 44.12 -19.66 -4.02
CA ASP A 507 42.77 -19.68 -3.46
C ASP A 507 42.59 -18.58 -2.40
N GLY A 508 43.67 -18.17 -1.73
CA GLY A 508 43.70 -16.96 -0.91
C GLY A 508 42.63 -16.88 0.18
N PHE A 509 41.85 -15.79 0.18
CA PHE A 509 40.70 -15.60 1.08
C PHE A 509 39.68 -16.75 1.03
N ASN A 510 39.59 -17.42 -0.12
CA ASN A 510 38.57 -18.41 -0.38
C ASN A 510 38.77 -19.69 0.43
N LEU A 511 39.99 -19.97 0.91
CA LEU A 511 40.23 -21.09 1.84
C LEU A 511 39.44 -20.97 3.14
N LYS A 512 39.21 -19.74 3.62
CA LYS A 512 38.39 -19.50 4.83
C LYS A 512 36.90 -19.40 4.51
N LEU A 513 36.55 -19.06 3.27
CA LEU A 513 35.18 -18.94 2.81
C LEU A 513 34.56 -20.29 2.43
N ARG A 514 35.37 -21.22 1.87
CA ARG A 514 34.92 -22.53 1.36
C ARG A 514 34.10 -23.33 2.39
N PRO A 515 34.47 -23.43 3.68
CA PRO A 515 33.63 -24.12 4.68
C PRO A 515 32.22 -23.53 4.82
N TYR A 516 32.05 -22.22 4.64
CA TYR A 516 30.73 -21.56 4.72
C TYR A 516 29.91 -21.83 3.46
N ALA A 517 30.56 -21.83 2.27
CA ALA A 517 29.89 -22.25 1.04
C ALA A 517 29.42 -23.71 1.12
N ASP A 518 30.24 -24.60 1.69
CA ASP A 518 29.89 -26.02 1.89
C ASP A 518 28.74 -26.20 2.89
N ILE A 519 28.68 -25.37 3.95
CA ILE A 519 27.53 -25.32 4.85
C ILE A 519 26.26 -24.92 4.08
N VAL A 520 26.32 -23.87 3.26
CA VAL A 520 25.16 -23.42 2.46
C VAL A 520 24.69 -24.52 1.53
N ARG A 521 25.60 -25.17 0.79
CA ARG A 521 25.30 -26.29 -0.11
C ARG A 521 24.61 -27.44 0.63
N ARG A 522 25.18 -27.85 1.77
CA ARG A 522 24.64 -28.95 2.59
C ARG A 522 23.27 -28.59 3.16
N ILE A 523 23.08 -27.38 3.69
CA ILE A 523 21.78 -26.95 4.22
C ILE A 523 20.75 -26.86 3.10
N ALA A 524 21.10 -26.32 1.93
CA ALA A 524 20.19 -26.22 0.79
C ALA A 524 19.63 -27.60 0.41
N GLN A 525 20.51 -28.60 0.34
CA GLN A 525 20.13 -29.99 0.10
C GLN A 525 19.27 -30.58 1.23
N GLN A 526 19.68 -30.43 2.48
CA GLN A 526 18.98 -31.01 3.64
C GLN A 526 17.60 -30.40 3.87
N GLU A 527 17.46 -29.11 3.60
CA GLU A 527 16.22 -28.36 3.74
C GLU A 527 15.36 -28.41 2.47
N ASN A 528 15.83 -29.03 1.39
CA ASN A 528 15.19 -29.07 0.08
C ASN A 528 14.77 -27.67 -0.41
N VAL A 529 15.74 -26.75 -0.45
CA VAL A 529 15.55 -25.38 -0.94
C VAL A 529 16.50 -25.11 -2.12
N PRO A 530 16.07 -24.35 -3.14
CA PRO A 530 16.96 -24.01 -4.26
C PRO A 530 18.27 -23.35 -3.83
N LEU A 531 19.34 -23.72 -4.53
CA LEU A 531 20.69 -23.19 -4.33
C LEU A 531 21.14 -22.40 -5.57
N VAL A 532 21.63 -21.19 -5.33
CA VAL A 532 22.31 -20.35 -6.31
C VAL A 532 23.78 -20.22 -5.88
N ASP A 533 24.62 -21.09 -6.42
CA ASP A 533 26.02 -21.28 -6.00
C ASP A 533 26.96 -20.29 -6.69
N LEU A 534 26.94 -19.04 -6.23
CA LEU A 534 27.80 -17.97 -6.76
C LEU A 534 29.30 -18.27 -6.59
N PHE A 535 29.67 -19.02 -5.55
CA PHE A 535 31.06 -19.40 -5.31
C PHE A 535 31.56 -20.32 -6.43
N ARG A 536 30.79 -21.36 -6.76
CA ARG A 536 31.09 -22.26 -7.86
C ARG A 536 31.05 -21.55 -9.22
N THR A 537 30.07 -20.65 -9.43
CA THR A 537 30.03 -19.87 -10.67
C THR A 537 31.29 -19.05 -10.88
N HIS A 538 31.85 -18.45 -9.83
CA HIS A 538 33.13 -17.75 -9.91
C HIS A 538 34.30 -18.71 -10.21
N GLU A 539 34.34 -19.89 -9.60
CA GLU A 539 35.36 -20.92 -9.91
C GLU A 539 35.27 -21.39 -11.36
N ASP A 540 34.07 -21.49 -11.92
CA ASP A 540 33.85 -21.90 -13.31
C ASP A 540 34.12 -20.75 -14.31
N TYR A 541 33.89 -19.50 -13.91
CA TYR A 541 34.17 -18.31 -14.73
C TYR A 541 35.66 -18.16 -15.04
N ASP A 542 36.54 -18.41 -14.05
CA ASP A 542 38.00 -18.37 -14.22
C ASP A 542 38.55 -19.48 -15.13
N LYS A 543 37.75 -20.48 -15.50
CA LYS A 543 38.17 -21.58 -16.40
C LYS A 543 37.95 -21.28 -17.89
N VAL A 544 37.30 -20.17 -18.21
CA VAL A 544 37.00 -19.78 -19.60
C VAL A 544 38.09 -18.86 -20.13
N ASP A 545 38.74 -19.25 -21.22
CA ASP A 545 39.79 -18.46 -21.86
C ASP A 545 39.32 -17.04 -22.18
N GLY A 546 40.09 -16.04 -21.71
CA GLY A 546 39.80 -14.62 -21.91
C GLY A 546 38.82 -14.01 -20.91
N GLN A 547 38.39 -14.75 -19.89
CA GLN A 547 37.59 -14.25 -18.78
C GLN A 547 38.40 -14.30 -17.47
N SER A 548 38.15 -13.34 -16.58
CA SER A 548 38.66 -13.36 -15.22
C SER A 548 37.59 -12.89 -14.24
N VAL A 549 37.42 -13.61 -13.15
CA VAL A 549 36.53 -13.22 -12.06
C VAL A 549 36.96 -11.88 -11.44
N ASP A 550 38.24 -11.50 -11.58
CA ASP A 550 38.73 -10.19 -11.15
C ASP A 550 37.98 -9.04 -11.84
N ASP A 551 37.55 -9.24 -13.09
CA ASP A 551 36.80 -8.26 -13.89
C ASP A 551 35.36 -8.10 -13.42
N LEU A 552 34.88 -8.94 -12.50
CA LEU A 552 33.53 -8.87 -11.92
C LEU A 552 33.46 -8.05 -10.64
N PHE A 553 34.60 -7.59 -10.10
CA PHE A 553 34.66 -6.87 -8.84
C PHE A 553 35.06 -5.39 -8.98
N LEU A 554 34.71 -4.60 -7.96
CA LEU A 554 35.20 -3.23 -7.78
C LEU A 554 36.52 -3.20 -7.00
N ASP A 555 36.63 -4.04 -5.97
CA ASP A 555 37.69 -3.99 -4.96
C ASP A 555 38.19 -5.39 -4.54
N GLY A 556 37.89 -6.41 -5.36
CA GLY A 556 38.19 -7.82 -5.09
C GLY A 556 37.21 -8.49 -4.13
N MET A 557 36.20 -7.77 -3.61
CA MET A 557 35.15 -8.36 -2.75
C MET A 557 33.74 -8.04 -3.23
N HIS A 558 33.52 -6.83 -3.74
CA HIS A 558 32.18 -6.34 -4.08
C HIS A 558 31.96 -6.40 -5.58
N PRO A 559 30.87 -7.02 -6.05
CA PRO A 559 30.59 -7.10 -7.47
C PRO A 559 30.40 -5.72 -8.08
N ASN A 560 30.87 -5.55 -9.31
CA ASN A 560 30.56 -4.40 -10.15
C ASN A 560 29.23 -4.62 -10.89
N ASP A 561 28.89 -3.74 -11.84
CA ASP A 561 27.65 -3.87 -12.62
C ASP A 561 27.55 -5.18 -13.41
N THR A 562 28.66 -5.70 -13.94
CA THR A 562 28.70 -6.99 -14.64
C THR A 562 28.51 -8.15 -13.67
N GLY A 563 29.19 -8.13 -12.52
CA GLY A 563 28.99 -9.14 -11.46
C GLY A 563 27.54 -9.17 -10.95
N HIS A 564 26.91 -8.00 -10.76
CA HIS A 564 25.50 -7.92 -10.39
C HIS A 564 24.54 -8.39 -11.48
N ALA A 565 24.90 -8.24 -12.77
CA ALA A 565 24.12 -8.78 -13.87
C ALA A 565 24.12 -10.32 -13.84
N ILE A 566 25.30 -10.94 -13.69
CA ILE A 566 25.43 -12.41 -13.56
C ILE A 566 24.58 -12.93 -12.41
N VAL A 567 24.65 -12.28 -11.24
CA VAL A 567 23.82 -12.69 -10.08
C VAL A 567 22.32 -12.63 -10.40
N ALA A 568 21.86 -11.58 -11.08
CA ALA A 568 20.46 -11.45 -11.46
C ALA A 568 20.04 -12.54 -12.47
N ASP A 569 20.89 -12.83 -13.46
CA ASP A 569 20.65 -13.87 -14.47
C ASP A 569 20.58 -15.27 -13.84
N MET A 570 21.42 -15.55 -12.83
CA MET A 570 21.35 -16.80 -12.07
C MET A 570 20.06 -16.92 -11.23
N LEU A 571 19.60 -15.82 -10.65
CA LEU A 571 18.40 -15.81 -9.80
C LEU A 571 17.10 -15.86 -10.60
N LEU A 572 17.07 -15.27 -11.80
CA LEU A 572 15.87 -15.15 -12.61
C LEU A 572 15.10 -16.49 -12.81
N PRO A 573 15.72 -17.57 -13.33
CA PRO A 573 14.99 -18.82 -13.56
C PRO A 573 14.46 -19.43 -12.26
N VAL A 574 15.23 -19.36 -11.18
CA VAL A 574 14.84 -19.87 -9.86
C VAL A 574 13.64 -19.10 -9.31
N VAL A 575 13.64 -17.77 -9.44
CA VAL A 575 12.53 -16.93 -8.97
C VAL A 575 11.26 -17.18 -9.79
N ARG A 576 11.36 -17.35 -11.11
CA ARG A 576 10.20 -17.66 -11.97
C ARG A 576 9.58 -19.01 -11.62
N GLU A 577 10.41 -20.05 -11.50
CA GLU A 577 9.98 -21.39 -11.10
C GLU A 577 9.23 -21.36 -9.76
N LEU A 578 9.82 -20.70 -8.75
CA LEU A 578 9.18 -20.56 -7.44
C LEU A 578 7.92 -19.67 -7.48
N ALA A 579 7.80 -18.75 -8.42
CA ALA A 579 6.60 -17.95 -8.60
C ALA A 579 5.50 -18.66 -9.41
N GLY A 580 5.79 -19.81 -10.02
CA GLY A 580 4.86 -20.50 -10.91
C GLY A 580 4.70 -19.82 -12.28
N GLU A 581 5.70 -19.05 -12.71
CA GLU A 581 5.79 -18.53 -14.08
C GLU A 581 6.56 -19.55 -14.95
N GLU A 582 5.93 -20.05 -16.02
CA GLU A 582 6.57 -20.92 -17.05
C GLU A 582 7.65 -20.18 -17.87
#